data_AF-A0A1F9H8R6-F1
#
_entry.id   AF-A0A1F9H8R6-F1
#
_cell.length_a   1.000
_cell.length_b   1.000
_cell.length_c   1.000
_cell.angle_alpha   90.00
_cell.angle_beta   90.00
_cell.angle_gamma   90.00
#
_symmetry.space_group_name_H-M   'P 1'
#
loop_
_entity.id
_entity.type
_entity.pdbx_description
1 polymer ?
#
loop_
_entity_poly.entity_id
_entity_poly.type
_entity_poly.pdbx_seq_one_letter_code
_entity_poly.pdbx_strand_id
1 'polypeptide(L)'
;MESLTYSQARAQFAKALDKVCKDHKPLLITRQKGGAAILLSVDDFEALEETAYLLRSPKNAKILLESVEELESGKGKKKKI
;
A
#
# COMPACT_ATOMS: atom_id res chain seq x y z
N MET A 1 -6.41 11.43 1.96
CA MET A 1 -6.15 10.95 0.59
C MET A 1 -6.28 12.16 -0.33
N GLU A 2 -5.21 12.51 -1.03
CA GLU A 2 -5.23 13.61 -2.00
C GLU A 2 -6.03 13.17 -3.24
N SER A 3 -6.75 14.10 -3.87
CA SER A 3 -7.61 13.80 -5.00
C SER A 3 -7.38 14.76 -6.17
N LEU A 4 -7.52 14.22 -7.37
CA LEU A 4 -7.47 14.95 -8.62
C LEU A 4 -8.74 14.65 -9.42
N THR A 5 -9.27 15.65 -10.09
CA THR A 5 -10.27 15.40 -11.14
C THR A 5 -9.62 14.68 -12.31
N TYR A 6 -10.40 13.94 -13.09
CA TYR A 6 -9.93 13.30 -14.32
C TYR A 6 -9.24 14.28 -15.26
N SER A 7 -9.79 15.49 -15.43
CA SER A 7 -9.19 16.52 -16.28
C SER A 7 -7.81 16.94 -15.79
N GLN A 8 -7.63 17.12 -14.47
CA GLN A 8 -6.33 17.43 -13.88
C GLN A 8 -5.37 16.25 -14.03
N ALA A 9 -5.79 15.05 -13.65
CA ALA A 9 -4.97 13.84 -13.75
C ALA A 9 -4.50 13.60 -15.19
N ARG A 10 -5.37 13.82 -16.19
CA ARG A 10 -5.00 13.72 -17.61
C ARG A 10 -3.97 14.78 -18.01
N ALA A 11 -4.13 16.02 -17.56
CA ALA A 11 -3.21 17.12 -17.92
C ALA A 11 -1.82 16.96 -17.29
N GLN A 12 -1.72 16.32 -16.12
CA GLN A 12 -0.47 16.19 -15.37
C GLN A 12 -0.11 14.74 -15.02
N PHE A 13 -0.46 13.78 -15.89
CA PHE A 13 -0.40 12.36 -15.55
C PHE A 13 1.01 11.89 -15.17
N ALA A 14 2.05 12.33 -15.89
CA ALA A 14 3.44 12.02 -15.56
C ALA A 14 3.82 12.49 -14.15
N LYS A 15 3.45 13.73 -13.78
CA LYS A 15 3.70 14.26 -12.43
C LYS A 15 2.93 13.49 -11.36
N ALA A 16 1.72 13.03 -11.68
CA ALA A 16 0.93 12.20 -10.77
C ALA A 16 1.60 10.83 -10.53
N LEU A 17 2.16 10.20 -11.59
CA LEU A 17 2.95 8.97 -11.47
C LEU A 17 4.21 9.17 -10.63
N ASP A 18 5.01 10.21 -10.94
CA ASP A 18 6.22 10.52 -10.18
C ASP A 18 5.91 10.73 -8.69
N LYS A 19 4.81 11.41 -8.41
CA LYS A 19 4.37 11.69 -7.04
C LYS A 19 3.98 10.42 -6.28
N VAL A 20 3.19 9.52 -6.87
CA VAL A 20 2.79 8.28 -6.18
C VAL A 20 4.00 7.37 -5.92
N CYS A 21 4.93 7.28 -6.88
CA CYS A 21 6.14 6.47 -6.71
C CYS A 21 7.12 7.08 -5.70
N LYS A 22 7.22 8.41 -5.63
CA LYS A 22 8.15 9.08 -4.69
C LYS A 22 7.59 9.15 -3.27
N ASP A 23 6.32 9.48 -3.13
CA ASP A 23 5.71 9.77 -1.84
C ASP A 23 5.09 8.53 -1.19
N HIS A 24 4.97 7.41 -1.93
CA HIS A 24 4.30 6.17 -1.50
C HIS A 24 2.91 6.43 -0.91
N LYS A 25 2.14 7.27 -1.62
CA LYS A 25 0.80 7.71 -1.20
C LYS A 25 -0.20 7.56 -2.34
N PRO A 26 -1.37 6.92 -2.09
CA PRO A 26 -2.42 6.82 -3.10
C PRO A 26 -3.01 8.17 -3.49
N LEU A 27 -3.29 8.33 -4.78
CA LEU A 27 -4.06 9.45 -5.32
C LEU A 27 -5.44 8.98 -5.78
N LEU A 28 -6.49 9.69 -5.36
CA LEU A 28 -7.86 9.45 -5.81
C LEU A 28 -8.15 10.24 -7.10
N ILE A 29 -8.48 9.56 -8.18
CA ILE A 29 -8.92 10.18 -9.44
C ILE A 29 -10.45 10.13 -9.51
N THR A 30 -11.09 11.30 -9.54
CA THR A 30 -12.56 11.43 -9.60
C THR A 30 -13.04 11.84 -10.99
N ARG A 31 -14.24 11.42 -11.38
CA ARG A 31 -14.90 11.83 -12.62
C ARG A 31 -16.22 12.52 -12.29
N GLN A 32 -16.56 13.57 -13.04
CA GLN A 32 -17.85 14.26 -12.88
C GLN A 32 -19.04 13.34 -13.17
N LYS A 33 -18.86 12.38 -14.09
CA LYS A 33 -19.83 11.33 -14.40
C LYS A 33 -19.10 9.99 -14.39
N GLY A 34 -19.50 9.08 -13.50
CA GLY A 34 -18.93 7.74 -13.37
C GLY A 34 -18.15 7.51 -12.07
N GLY A 35 -17.47 6.36 -11.97
CA GLY A 35 -16.72 5.94 -10.80
C GLY A 35 -15.37 6.65 -10.62
N ALA A 36 -14.84 6.55 -9.41
CA ALA A 36 -13.50 6.99 -9.06
C ALA A 36 -12.50 5.82 -9.09
N ALA A 37 -11.21 6.12 -9.23
CA ALA A 37 -10.14 5.14 -9.21
C ALA A 37 -8.99 5.62 -8.32
N ILE A 38 -8.20 4.69 -7.80
CA ILE A 38 -6.97 4.99 -7.08
C ILE A 38 -5.79 4.79 -8.01
N LEU A 39 -4.86 5.73 -8.01
CA LEU A 39 -3.52 5.58 -8.58
C LEU A 39 -2.54 5.25 -7.46
N LEU A 40 -1.78 4.17 -7.65
CA LEU A 40 -0.74 3.66 -6.74
C LEU A 40 0.54 3.40 -7.54
N SER A 41 1.68 3.40 -6.86
CA SER A 41 2.89 2.80 -7.40
C SER A 41 2.72 1.28 -7.48
N VAL A 42 3.52 0.61 -8.32
CA VAL A 42 3.52 -0.85 -8.40
C VAL A 42 3.98 -1.46 -7.07
N ASP A 43 5.05 -0.92 -6.50
CA ASP A 43 5.61 -1.38 -5.22
C ASP A 43 4.57 -1.32 -4.08
N ASP A 44 3.78 -0.24 -4.01
CA ASP A 44 2.72 -0.12 -3.00
C ASP A 44 1.58 -1.11 -3.25
N PHE A 45 1.24 -1.36 -4.51
CA PHE A 45 0.22 -2.35 -4.86
C PHE A 45 0.66 -3.77 -4.51
N GLU A 46 1.89 -4.15 -4.86
CA GLU A 46 2.46 -5.46 -4.52
C GLU A 46 2.58 -5.65 -3.00
N ALA A 47 3.00 -4.62 -2.27
CA ALA A 47 3.05 -4.67 -0.80
C ALA A 47 1.66 -4.86 -0.17
N LEU A 48 0.62 -4.23 -0.75
CA LEU A 48 -0.77 -4.43 -0.31
C LEU A 48 -1.27 -5.83 -0.64
N GLU A 49 -0.97 -6.36 -1.83
CA GLU A 49 -1.33 -7.73 -2.20
C GLU A 49 -0.66 -8.77 -1.29
N GLU A 50 0.64 -8.61 -1.01
CA GLU A 50 1.39 -9.50 -0.14
C GLU A 50 0.88 -9.43 1.30
N THR A 51 0.64 -8.22 1.82
CA THR A 51 0.05 -8.04 3.15
C THR A 51 -1.33 -8.70 3.24
N ALA A 52 -2.18 -8.49 2.23
CA ALA A 52 -3.49 -9.13 2.17
C ALA A 52 -3.39 -10.65 2.05
N TYR A 53 -2.39 -11.16 1.33
CA TYR A 53 -2.10 -12.59 1.22
C TYR A 53 -1.71 -13.20 2.56
N LEU A 54 -0.72 -12.62 3.25
CA LEU A 54 -0.25 -13.07 4.56
C LEU A 54 -1.37 -13.05 5.61
N LEU A 55 -2.22 -12.03 5.58
CA LEU A 55 -3.32 -11.87 6.53
C LEU A 55 -4.60 -12.62 6.17
N ARG A 56 -4.69 -13.22 4.97
CA ARG A 56 -5.90 -13.91 4.49
C ARG A 56 -6.33 -15.08 5.37
N SER A 57 -5.36 -15.81 5.93
CA SER A 57 -5.62 -16.94 6.83
C SER A 57 -5.62 -16.44 8.28
N PRO A 58 -6.74 -16.55 9.03
CA PRO A 58 -6.79 -16.07 10.41
C PRO A 58 -5.72 -16.71 11.30
N LYS A 59 -5.39 -17.99 11.06
CA LYS A 59 -4.34 -18.70 11.79
C LYS A 59 -2.95 -18.11 11.47
N ASN A 60 -2.67 -17.83 10.20
CA ASN A 60 -1.39 -17.25 9.79
C ASN A 60 -1.24 -15.82 10.30
N ALA A 61 -2.30 -15.00 10.15
CA ALA A 61 -2.34 -13.64 10.65
C ALA A 61 -2.04 -13.57 12.15
N LYS A 62 -2.66 -14.45 12.95
CA LYS A 62 -2.39 -14.54 14.39
C LYS A 62 -0.91 -14.81 14.68
N ILE A 63 -0.35 -15.86 14.07
CA ILE A 63 1.06 -16.24 14.29
C ILE A 63 2.00 -15.10 13.89
N LEU A 64 1.74 -14.47 12.74
CA LEU A 64 2.57 -13.39 12.23
C LEU A 64 2.56 -12.18 13.16
N LEU A 65 1.38 -11.75 13.61
CA LEU A 65 1.23 -10.62 14.53
C LEU A 65 1.87 -10.90 15.89
N GLU A 66 1.68 -12.10 16.45
CA GLU A 66 2.34 -12.51 17.70
C GLU A 66 3.87 -12.52 17.54
N SER A 67 4.38 -13.00 16.40
CA SER A 67 5.81 -13.02 16.12
C SER A 67 6.41 -11.62 16.01
N VAL A 68 5.69 -10.67 15.40
CA VAL A 68 6.09 -9.26 15.34
C VAL A 68 6.16 -8.66 16.75
N GLU A 69 5.14 -8.89 17.59
CA GLU A 69 5.11 -8.40 18.98
C GLU A 69 6.25 -9.00 19.84
N GLU A 70 6.56 -10.28 19.67
CA GLU A 70 7.71 -10.91 20.34
C GLU A 70 9.04 -10.26 19.95
N LEU A 71 9.22 -9.91 18.66
CA LEU A 71 10.42 -9.24 18.18
C LEU A 71 10.50 -7.79 18.69
N GLU A 72 9.41 -7.04 18.64
CA GLU A 72 9.33 -5.67 19.15
C GLU A 72 9.55 -5.59 20.67
N SER A 73 9.11 -6.61 21.42
CA SER A 73 9.36 -6.75 22.86
C SER A 73 10.75 -7.32 23.21
N GLY A 74 11.62 -7.54 22.21
CA GLY A 74 13.00 -7.98 22.41
C GLY A 74 13.15 -9.46 22.78
N LYS A 75 12.10 -10.28 22.62
CA LYS A 75 12.13 -11.73 22.89
C LYS A 75 12.76 -12.55 21.75
N GLY A 76 13.15 -11.89 20.66
CA GLY A 76 13.81 -12.51 19.52
C GLY A 76 15.15 -13.17 19.87
N LYS A 77 15.41 -14.35 19.30
CA LYS A 77 16.68 -15.07 19.47
C LYS A 77 17.53 -14.95 18.22
N LYS A 78 18.72 -14.34 18.33
CA LYS A 78 19.70 -14.30 17.23
C LYS A 78 20.29 -15.68 17.00
N LYS A 79 20.17 -16.19 15.78
CA LYS A 79 20.77 -17.47 15.34
C LYS A 79 21.80 -17.18 14.24
N LYS A 80 22.96 -17.83 14.27
CA LYS A 80 23.89 -17.82 13.13
C LYS A 80 23.29 -18.70 12.03
N ILE A 81 23.20 -18.14 10.83
CA ILE A 81 22.76 -18.82 9.59
C ILE A 81 24.00 -19.34 8.89
#